data_AF-A0AA88Y5G4-F1
#
_entry.id   AF-A0AA88Y5G4-F1
#
_cell.length_a   1.000
_cell.length_b   1.000
_cell.length_c   1.000
_cell.angle_alpha   90.00
_cell.angle_beta   90.00
_cell.angle_gamma   90.00
#
_symmetry.space_group_name_H-M   'P 1'
#
loop_
_entity.id
_entity.type
_entity.pdbx_description
1 polymer ?
#
loop_
_entity_poly.entity_id
_entity_poly.type
_entity_poly.pdbx_seq_one_letter_code
_entity_poly.pdbx_strand_id
1 'polypeptide(L)'
;MSDPLPVVEEDEYHRIIERNRHKIVKMINVNVFLDPLRTKGILSGDDAEEIQNSPIHITRKSKAGFFLDILQTKGDRGLEVFLEILEYELPQLFEEVTSKTAREPPQDYIKHRESVVMNWVYRLPEFAKDLQRDYDHNKDLRKKLKDMEEILKYAQDNNSFLEV
;
A
#
# COMPACT_ATOMS: atom_id res chain seq x y z
N MET A 1 -48.62 -6.71 -22.47
CA MET A 1 -47.23 -6.86 -22.94
C MET A 1 -46.39 -5.98 -22.04
N SER A 2 -45.66 -6.60 -21.11
CA SER A 2 -44.70 -5.88 -20.28
C SER A 2 -43.47 -5.64 -21.15
N ASP A 3 -43.04 -4.39 -21.26
CA ASP A 3 -41.76 -4.09 -21.91
C ASP A 3 -40.64 -4.89 -21.25
N PRO A 4 -39.71 -5.46 -22.03
CA PRO A 4 -38.54 -6.11 -21.45
C PRO A 4 -37.75 -5.06 -20.69
N LEU A 5 -37.41 -5.36 -19.43
CA LEU A 5 -36.51 -4.55 -18.62
C LEU A 5 -35.23 -4.27 -19.45
N PRO A 6 -34.72 -3.03 -19.47
CA PRO A 6 -33.48 -2.74 -20.16
C PRO A 6 -32.40 -3.65 -19.58
N VAL A 7 -31.80 -4.45 -20.45
CA VAL A 7 -30.59 -5.21 -20.12
C VAL A 7 -29.53 -4.15 -19.83
N VAL A 8 -29.33 -3.82 -18.56
CA VAL A 8 -28.24 -2.95 -18.14
C VAL A 8 -26.98 -3.73 -18.50
N GLU A 9 -26.31 -3.30 -19.57
CA GLU A 9 -25.02 -3.84 -19.96
C GLU A 9 -24.10 -3.70 -18.74
N GLU A 10 -23.70 -4.83 -18.17
CA GLU A 10 -22.88 -4.85 -16.97
C GLU A 10 -21.56 -4.16 -17.30
N ASP A 11 -21.26 -3.04 -16.62
CA ASP A 11 -20.06 -2.28 -16.92
C ASP A 11 -18.80 -3.18 -16.74
N GLU A 12 -17.76 -2.90 -17.52
CA GLU A 12 -16.57 -3.75 -17.52
C GLU A 12 -15.87 -3.78 -16.15
N TYR A 13 -16.00 -2.70 -15.39
CA TYR A 13 -15.48 -2.58 -14.04
C TYR A 13 -16.16 -3.57 -13.09
N HIS A 14 -17.47 -3.68 -13.12
CA HIS A 14 -18.26 -4.58 -12.28
C HIS A 14 -17.93 -6.03 -12.64
N ARG A 15 -17.86 -6.32 -13.93
CA ARG A 15 -17.54 -7.66 -14.43
C ARG A 15 -16.16 -8.14 -13.99
N ILE A 16 -15.14 -7.28 -14.04
CA ILE A 16 -13.74 -7.68 -13.78
C ILE A 16 -13.37 -7.45 -12.31
N ILE A 17 -13.65 -6.25 -11.78
CA ILE A 17 -13.22 -5.82 -10.45
C ILE A 17 -14.20 -6.27 -9.38
N GLU A 18 -15.48 -5.92 -9.47
CA GLU A 18 -16.42 -6.17 -8.36
C GLU A 18 -16.65 -7.67 -8.11
N ARG A 19 -16.83 -8.47 -9.17
CA ARG A 19 -16.95 -9.93 -9.04
C ARG A 19 -15.73 -10.57 -8.39
N ASN A 20 -14.54 -9.99 -8.60
CA ASN A 20 -13.28 -10.49 -8.07
C ASN A 20 -12.74 -9.67 -6.89
N ARG A 21 -13.52 -8.71 -6.36
CA ARG A 21 -13.04 -7.69 -5.39
C ARG A 21 -12.36 -8.33 -4.20
N HIS A 22 -12.94 -9.39 -3.65
CA HIS A 22 -12.37 -10.11 -2.52
C HIS A 22 -10.96 -10.66 -2.79
N LYS A 23 -10.69 -11.18 -4.00
CA LYS A 23 -9.36 -11.67 -4.41
C LYS A 23 -8.40 -10.52 -4.63
N ILE A 24 -8.83 -9.51 -5.38
CA ILE A 24 -8.02 -8.34 -5.72
C ILE A 24 -7.56 -7.66 -4.42
N VAL A 25 -8.49 -7.31 -3.53
CA VAL A 25 -8.19 -6.71 -2.22
C VAL A 25 -7.25 -7.59 -1.39
N LYS A 26 -7.40 -8.91 -1.45
CA LYS A 26 -6.54 -9.84 -0.72
C LYS A 26 -5.11 -9.85 -1.26
N MET A 27 -4.89 -9.66 -2.56
CA MET A 27 -3.59 -9.88 -3.20
C MET A 27 -2.82 -8.59 -3.50
N ILE A 28 -3.50 -7.50 -3.84
CA ILE A 28 -2.81 -6.28 -4.29
C ILE A 28 -2.12 -5.54 -3.15
N ASN A 29 -0.97 -4.95 -3.46
CA ASN A 29 -0.36 -3.89 -2.66
C ASN A 29 -0.58 -2.56 -3.38
N VAL A 30 -1.41 -1.70 -2.80
CA VAL A 30 -1.84 -0.44 -3.42
C VAL A 30 -0.66 0.47 -3.78
N ASN A 31 0.41 0.47 -2.99
CA ASN A 31 1.59 1.30 -3.22
C ASN A 31 2.27 1.03 -4.57
N VAL A 32 2.10 -0.18 -5.12
CA VAL A 32 2.65 -0.54 -6.45
C VAL A 32 1.91 0.20 -7.57
N PHE A 33 0.65 0.56 -7.37
CA PHE A 33 -0.21 1.14 -8.40
C PHE A 33 -0.29 2.67 -8.34
N LEU A 34 -0.09 3.29 -7.17
CA LEU A 34 -0.29 4.73 -6.97
C LEU A 34 0.60 5.58 -7.90
N ASP A 35 1.91 5.33 -7.92
CA ASP A 35 2.85 6.12 -8.72
C ASP A 35 2.65 5.94 -10.24
N PRO A 36 2.50 4.69 -10.76
CA PRO A 36 2.21 4.49 -12.19
C PRO A 36 0.87 5.12 -12.62
N LEU A 37 -0.18 4.99 -11.82
CA LEU A 37 -1.50 5.58 -12.13
C LEU A 37 -1.46 7.10 -12.10
N ARG A 38 -0.72 7.71 -11.16
CA ARG A 38 -0.50 9.16 -11.11
C ARG A 38 0.29 9.66 -12.32
N THR A 39 1.34 8.94 -12.70
CA THR A 39 2.18 9.28 -13.88
C THR A 39 1.39 9.21 -15.18
N LYS A 40 0.44 8.28 -15.28
CA LYS A 40 -0.49 8.17 -16.42
C LYS A 40 -1.71 9.12 -16.34
N GLY A 41 -1.79 9.95 -15.29
CA GLY A 41 -2.84 10.96 -15.10
C GLY A 41 -4.21 10.40 -14.70
N ILE A 42 -4.26 9.18 -14.17
CA ILE A 42 -5.50 8.53 -13.71
C ILE A 42 -5.85 8.96 -12.28
N LEU A 43 -4.84 9.00 -11.42
CA LEU A 43 -4.96 9.50 -10.04
C LEU A 43 -4.35 10.89 -9.94
N SER A 44 -5.00 11.77 -9.19
CA SER A 44 -4.42 13.04 -8.76
C SER A 44 -3.42 12.83 -7.62
N GLY A 45 -2.66 13.87 -7.28
CA GLY A 45 -1.81 13.88 -6.08
C GLY A 45 -2.65 13.66 -4.81
N ASP A 46 -3.79 14.34 -4.73
CA ASP A 46 -4.72 14.26 -3.60
C ASP A 46 -5.33 12.86 -3.47
N ASP A 47 -5.75 12.24 -4.57
CA ASP A 47 -6.25 10.85 -4.55
C ASP A 47 -5.20 9.90 -3.93
N ALA A 48 -3.95 10.01 -4.38
CA ALA A 48 -2.87 9.14 -3.92
C ALA A 48 -2.55 9.35 -2.44
N GLU A 49 -2.53 10.62 -1.98
CA GLU A 49 -2.33 10.96 -0.58
C GLU A 49 -3.49 10.44 0.28
N GLU A 50 -4.73 10.61 -0.17
CA GLU A 50 -5.92 10.14 0.53
C GLU A 50 -5.88 8.61 0.71
N ILE A 51 -5.53 7.88 -0.34
CA ILE A 51 -5.40 6.42 -0.28
C ILE A 51 -4.26 5.98 0.66
N GLN A 52 -3.12 6.67 0.59
CA GLN A 52 -1.93 6.28 1.35
C GLN A 52 -2.06 6.62 2.85
N ASN A 53 -2.62 7.78 3.17
CA ASN A 53 -2.62 8.37 4.51
C ASN A 53 -4.02 8.43 5.15
N SER A 54 -5.02 7.74 4.58
CA SER A 54 -6.38 7.70 5.16
C SER A 54 -6.37 7.28 6.63
N PRO A 55 -6.97 8.08 7.55
CA PRO A 55 -7.11 7.70 8.95
C PRO A 55 -8.19 6.61 9.17
N ILE A 56 -9.07 6.42 8.19
CA ILE A 56 -10.18 5.45 8.24
C ILE A 56 -9.69 4.09 7.73
N HIS A 57 -8.99 4.07 6.60
CA HIS A 57 -8.51 2.85 5.96
C HIS A 57 -7.11 2.49 6.47
N ILE A 58 -7.01 1.97 7.69
CA ILE A 58 -5.71 1.70 8.33
C ILE A 58 -5.04 0.44 7.77
N THR A 59 -5.82 -0.61 7.51
CA THR A 59 -5.27 -1.93 7.10
C THR A 59 -4.98 -1.98 5.60
N ARG A 60 -4.03 -2.82 5.17
CA ARG A 60 -3.74 -3.04 3.73
C ARG A 60 -5.01 -3.40 2.94
N LYS A 61 -5.86 -4.28 3.48
CA LYS A 61 -7.09 -4.72 2.82
C LYS A 61 -8.11 -3.58 2.71
N SER A 62 -8.32 -2.80 3.77
CA SER A 62 -9.21 -1.64 3.73
C SER A 62 -8.71 -0.58 2.75
N LYS A 63 -7.39 -0.32 2.70
CA LYS A 63 -6.79 0.58 1.70
C LYS A 63 -7.00 0.08 0.28
N ALA A 64 -6.85 -1.22 0.04
CA ALA A 64 -7.09 -1.81 -1.26
C ALA A 64 -8.56 -1.71 -1.68
N GLY A 65 -9.51 -1.92 -0.76
CA GLY A 65 -10.94 -1.69 -1.04
C GLY A 65 -11.22 -0.24 -1.41
N PHE A 66 -10.72 0.70 -0.60
CA PHE A 66 -10.88 2.13 -0.83
C PHE A 66 -10.24 2.61 -2.14
N PHE A 67 -9.06 2.07 -2.47
CA PHE A 67 -8.41 2.31 -3.75
C PHE A 67 -9.28 1.90 -4.93
N LEU A 68 -9.94 0.73 -4.86
CA LEU A 68 -10.88 0.29 -5.90
C LEU A 68 -12.09 1.22 -5.96
N ASP A 69 -12.60 1.69 -4.82
CA ASP A 69 -13.73 2.64 -4.81
C ASP A 69 -13.37 3.95 -5.53
N ILE A 70 -12.15 4.47 -5.32
CA ILE A 70 -11.65 5.64 -6.07
C ILE A 70 -11.44 5.29 -7.54
N LEU A 71 -10.85 4.13 -7.85
CA LEU A 71 -10.58 3.70 -9.22
C LEU A 71 -11.87 3.63 -10.05
N GLN A 72 -12.97 3.17 -9.46
CA GLN A 72 -14.29 3.14 -10.09
C GLN A 72 -14.73 4.53 -10.60
N THR A 73 -14.37 5.60 -9.89
CA THR A 73 -14.70 6.98 -10.30
C THR A 73 -13.89 7.48 -11.49
N LYS A 74 -12.82 6.77 -11.89
CA LYS A 74 -11.92 7.17 -12.98
C LYS A 74 -12.35 6.64 -14.36
N GLY A 75 -13.44 5.87 -14.41
CA GLY A 75 -14.04 5.33 -15.63
C GLY A 75 -13.17 4.29 -16.34
N ASP A 76 -13.53 3.98 -17.58
CA ASP A 76 -12.94 2.88 -18.37
C ASP A 76 -11.42 3.04 -18.55
N ARG A 77 -10.95 4.28 -18.78
CA ARG A 77 -9.51 4.55 -18.89
C ARG A 77 -8.76 4.22 -17.60
N GLY A 78 -9.36 4.46 -16.44
CA GLY A 78 -8.77 4.09 -15.15
C GLY A 78 -8.65 2.58 -15.00
N LEU A 79 -9.70 1.85 -15.40
CA LEU A 79 -9.71 0.39 -15.41
C LEU A 79 -8.66 -0.19 -16.37
N GLU A 80 -8.60 0.31 -17.60
CA GLU A 80 -7.64 -0.15 -18.62
C GLU A 80 -6.19 -0.02 -18.13
N VAL A 81 -5.84 1.16 -17.60
CA VAL A 81 -4.50 1.41 -17.10
C VAL A 81 -4.20 0.59 -15.85
N PHE A 82 -5.17 0.43 -14.95
CA PHE A 82 -5.02 -0.45 -13.80
C PHE A 82 -4.73 -1.89 -14.23
N LEU A 83 -5.48 -2.41 -15.20
CA LEU A 83 -5.31 -3.76 -15.72
C LEU A 83 -3.96 -3.94 -16.44
N GLU A 84 -3.49 -2.93 -17.17
CA GLU A 84 -2.14 -2.92 -17.77
C GLU A 84 -1.06 -3.05 -16.69
N ILE A 85 -1.15 -2.27 -15.61
CA ILE A 85 -0.19 -2.36 -14.50
C ILE A 85 -0.32 -3.70 -13.78
N LEU A 86 -1.56 -4.20 -13.60
CA LEU A 86 -1.84 -5.48 -12.95
C LEU A 86 -1.24 -6.65 -13.75
N GLU A 87 -1.33 -6.60 -15.08
CA GLU A 87 -0.73 -7.58 -16.00
C GLU A 87 0.78 -7.67 -15.80
N TYR A 88 1.46 -6.54 -15.58
CA TYR A 88 2.91 -6.50 -15.41
C TYR A 88 3.38 -6.86 -13.99
N GLU A 89 2.63 -6.44 -12.97
CA GLU A 89 3.04 -6.62 -11.58
C GLU A 89 2.53 -7.93 -10.96
N LEU A 90 1.35 -8.40 -11.37
CA LEU A 90 0.69 -9.59 -10.84
C LEU A 90 0.01 -10.39 -11.97
N PRO A 91 0.77 -10.95 -12.92
CA PRO A 91 0.20 -11.62 -14.10
C PRO A 91 -0.78 -12.74 -13.74
N GLN A 92 -0.49 -13.53 -12.70
CA GLN A 92 -1.39 -14.59 -12.23
C GLN A 92 -2.77 -14.06 -11.81
N LEU A 93 -2.80 -12.91 -11.12
CA LEU A 93 -4.06 -12.29 -10.70
C LEU A 93 -4.79 -11.70 -11.91
N PHE A 94 -4.07 -11.07 -12.84
CA PHE A 94 -4.66 -10.56 -14.09
C PHE A 94 -5.34 -11.67 -14.90
N GLU A 95 -4.68 -12.81 -15.07
CA GLU A 95 -5.24 -13.95 -15.81
C GLU A 95 -6.49 -14.49 -15.12
N GLU A 96 -6.48 -14.60 -13.79
CA GLU A 96 -7.64 -15.04 -13.03
C GLU A 96 -8.86 -14.11 -13.16
N VAL A 97 -8.66 -12.80 -13.10
CA VAL A 97 -9.78 -11.84 -13.08
C VAL A 97 -10.30 -11.49 -14.46
N THR A 98 -9.43 -11.53 -15.48
CA THR A 98 -9.80 -11.18 -16.86
C THR A 98 -10.04 -12.38 -17.76
N SER A 99 -9.58 -13.57 -17.37
CA SER A 99 -9.53 -14.76 -18.24
C SER A 99 -8.74 -14.55 -19.54
N LYS A 100 -7.84 -13.57 -19.58
CA LYS A 100 -6.92 -13.28 -20.69
C LYS A 100 -5.51 -13.69 -20.29
N THR A 101 -4.68 -14.14 -21.23
CA THR A 101 -3.26 -14.44 -20.98
C THR A 101 -2.47 -13.15 -20.75
N ALA A 102 -1.62 -13.12 -19.73
CA ALA A 102 -0.77 -11.98 -19.46
C ALA A 102 0.35 -11.87 -20.49
N ARG A 103 0.58 -10.66 -21.00
CA ARG A 103 1.69 -10.33 -21.89
C ARG A 103 2.95 -10.07 -21.10
N GLU A 104 4.10 -10.31 -21.73
CA GLU A 104 5.37 -9.88 -21.17
C GLU A 104 5.44 -8.35 -21.10
N PRO A 105 5.91 -7.76 -19.98
CA PRO A 105 6.09 -6.33 -19.86
C PRO A 105 7.06 -5.80 -20.94
N PRO A 106 6.79 -4.61 -21.51
CA PRO A 106 7.70 -3.95 -22.42
C PRO A 106 9.13 -3.78 -21.86
N GLN A 107 10.16 -3.82 -22.72
CA GLN A 107 11.56 -3.76 -22.29
C GLN A 107 11.91 -2.47 -21.54
N ASP A 108 11.28 -1.34 -21.90
CA ASP A 108 11.38 -0.06 -21.23
C ASP A 108 10.78 -0.10 -19.83
N TYR A 109 9.65 -0.80 -19.64
CA TYR A 109 9.07 -1.05 -18.32
C TYR A 109 10.03 -1.83 -17.42
N ILE A 110 10.61 -2.93 -17.94
CA ILE A 110 11.58 -3.76 -17.22
C ILE A 110 12.79 -2.92 -16.81
N LYS A 111 13.37 -2.17 -17.74
CA LYS A 111 14.53 -1.30 -17.47
C LYS A 111 14.22 -0.23 -16.43
N HIS A 112 13.05 0.38 -16.50
CA HIS A 112 12.63 1.38 -15.51
C HIS A 112 12.53 0.74 -14.11
N ARG A 113 11.85 -0.41 -14.01
CA ARG A 113 11.71 -1.17 -12.77
C ARG A 113 13.08 -1.57 -12.20
N GLU A 114 13.97 -2.10 -13.03
CA GLU A 114 15.34 -2.42 -12.64
C GLU A 114 16.10 -1.19 -12.13
N SER A 115 15.98 -0.04 -12.80
CA SER A 115 16.61 1.20 -12.37
C SER A 115 16.13 1.65 -10.98
N VAL A 116 14.83 1.51 -10.69
CA VAL A 116 14.27 1.84 -9.37
C VAL A 116 14.83 0.91 -8.29
N VAL A 117 14.86 -0.39 -8.57
CA VAL A 117 15.43 -1.40 -7.66
C VAL A 117 16.91 -1.13 -7.42
N MET A 118 17.68 -0.87 -8.49
CA MET A 118 19.11 -0.59 -8.39
C MET A 118 19.39 0.66 -7.57
N ASN A 119 18.62 1.75 -7.76
CA ASN A 119 18.73 2.95 -6.93
C ASN A 119 18.50 2.65 -5.43
N TRP A 120 17.51 1.81 -5.11
CA TRP A 120 17.32 1.35 -3.73
C TRP A 120 18.49 0.51 -3.23
N VAL A 121 19.00 -0.43 -4.04
CA VAL A 121 20.16 -1.28 -3.71
C VAL A 121 21.41 -0.44 -3.43
N TYR A 122 21.67 0.61 -4.22
CA TYR A 122 22.82 1.49 -3.99
C TYR A 122 22.74 2.25 -2.67
N ARG A 123 21.53 2.55 -2.17
CA ARG A 123 21.31 3.22 -0.87
C ARG A 123 21.26 2.27 0.33
N LEU A 124 21.23 0.94 0.11
CA LEU A 124 21.18 -0.05 1.19
C LEU A 124 22.30 0.12 2.24
N PRO A 125 23.57 0.36 1.88
CA PRO A 125 24.63 0.52 2.88
C PRO A 125 24.42 1.74 3.79
N GLU A 126 23.87 2.83 3.25
CA GLU A 126 23.57 4.04 4.02
C GLU A 126 22.41 3.77 4.98
N PHE A 127 21.32 3.17 4.49
CA PHE A 127 20.19 2.77 5.35
C PHE A 127 20.62 1.79 6.45
N ALA A 128 21.51 0.84 6.17
CA ALA A 128 22.02 -0.07 7.19
C ALA A 128 22.80 0.66 8.29
N LYS A 129 23.61 1.67 7.92
CA LYS A 129 24.34 2.50 8.89
C LYS A 129 23.40 3.35 9.74
N ASP A 130 22.40 3.97 9.11
CA ASP A 130 21.43 4.80 9.82
C ASP A 130 20.60 3.96 10.80
N LEU A 131 20.14 2.77 10.38
CA LEU A 131 19.42 1.85 11.23
C LEU A 131 20.26 1.38 12.43
N GLN A 132 21.55 1.11 12.21
CA GLN A 132 22.48 0.77 13.30
C GLN A 132 22.62 1.93 14.30
N ARG A 133 22.75 3.17 13.81
CA ARG A 133 22.81 4.37 14.66
C ARG A 133 21.55 4.53 15.50
N ASP A 134 20.37 4.35 14.89
CA ASP A 134 19.09 4.43 15.58
C ASP A 134 18.92 3.32 16.62
N TYR A 135 19.39 2.12 16.32
CA TYR A 135 19.40 1.02 17.28
C TYR A 135 20.26 1.34 18.50
N ASP A 136 21.49 1.82 18.29
CA ASP A 136 22.41 2.16 19.38
C ASP A 136 21.86 3.34 20.21
N HIS A 137 21.25 4.33 19.56
CA HIS A 137 20.58 5.44 20.24
C HIS A 137 19.40 4.95 21.10
N ASN A 138 18.51 4.13 20.55
CA ASN A 138 17.37 3.56 21.29
C ASN A 138 17.82 2.68 22.46
N LYS A 139 18.95 1.97 22.32
CA LYS A 139 19.55 1.19 23.39
C LYS A 139 20.01 2.07 24.55
N ASP A 140 20.65 3.22 24.27
CA ASP A 140 21.04 4.19 25.30
C ASP A 140 19.82 4.78 26.02
N LEU A 141 18.78 5.16 25.27
CA LEU A 141 17.52 5.65 25.86
C LEU A 141 16.88 4.62 26.79
N ARG A 142 16.85 3.34 26.40
CA ARG A 142 16.32 2.25 27.25
C ARG A 142 17.12 2.09 28.54
N LYS A 143 18.44 2.30 28.50
CA LYS A 143 19.27 2.26 29.70
C LYS A 143 18.92 3.41 30.65
N LYS A 144 18.85 4.64 30.13
CA LYS A 144 18.46 5.82 30.91
C LYS A 144 17.08 5.67 31.55
N LEU A 145 16.12 5.11 30.82
CA LEU A 145 14.78 4.83 31.35
C LEU A 145 14.85 3.91 32.57
N LYS A 146 15.62 2.81 32.47
CA LYS A 146 15.80 1.87 33.58
C LYS A 146 16.46 2.53 34.79
N ASP A 147 17.51 3.32 34.58
CA ASP A 147 18.20 4.04 35.66
C ASP A 147 17.23 5.02 36.37
N MET A 148 16.37 5.71 35.61
CA MET A 148 15.33 6.58 36.18
C MET A 148 14.25 5.81 36.95
N GLU A 149 13.81 4.64 36.46
CA GLU A 149 12.87 3.76 37.17
C GLU A 149 13.43 3.28 38.52
N GLU A 150 14.73 2.95 38.58
CA GLU A 150 15.41 2.56 39.82
C GLU A 150 15.46 3.73 40.83
N ILE A 151 15.75 4.95 40.36
CA ILE A 151 15.74 6.16 41.19
C ILE A 151 14.33 6.45 41.72
N LEU A 152 13.30 6.34 40.88
CA LEU A 152 11.91 6.56 41.30
C LEU A 152 11.49 5.57 42.37
N LYS A 153 11.84 4.29 42.21
CA LYS A 153 11.56 3.26 43.21
C LYS A 153 12.23 3.58 44.54
N TYR A 154 13.51 3.96 44.52
CA TYR A 154 14.23 4.37 45.73
C TYR A 154 13.58 5.59 46.41
N ALA A 155 13.16 6.60 45.65
CA ALA A 155 12.49 7.77 46.22
C ALA A 155 11.14 7.41 46.87
N GLN A 156 10.36 6.51 46.25
CA GLN A 156 9.09 6.03 46.81
C GLN A 156 9.27 5.20 48.10
N ASP A 157 10.27 4.31 48.11
CA ASP A 157 10.59 3.46 49.26
C ASP A 157 11.08 4.29 50.46
N ASN A 158 11.77 5.42 50.23
CA ASN A 158 12.25 6.30 51.30
C ASN A 158 11.20 7.32 51.76
N ASN A 159 10.34 7.82 50.87
CA ASN A 159 9.22 8.68 51.29
C ASN A 159 8.20 7.91 52.13
N SER A 160 7.96 6.62 51.84
CA SER A 160 7.10 5.77 52.67
C SER A 160 7.69 5.45 54.05
N PHE A 161 9.00 5.66 54.27
CA PHE A 161 9.66 5.51 55.57
C PHE A 161 9.53 6.76 56.46
N LEU A 162 9.15 7.92 55.89
CA LEU A 162 9.02 9.19 56.59
C LEU A 162 7.56 9.57 56.96
N GLU A 163 6.59 8.71 56.62
CA GLU A 163 5.17 8.88 56.99
C GLU A 163 4.74 8.08 58.26
N VAL A 164 5.67 7.74 59.17
CA VAL A 164 5.37 7.06 60.46
C VAL A 164 5.56 7.99 61.65
#